data_AF-A0A941XJN0-F1
#
_entry.id   AF-A0A941XJN0-F1
#
_cell.length_a   1.000
_cell.length_b   1.000
_cell.length_c   1.000
_cell.angle_alpha   90.00
_cell.angle_beta   90.00
_cell.angle_gamma   90.00
#
_symmetry.space_group_name_H-M   'P 1'
#
loop_
_entity.id
_entity.type
_entity.pdbx_description
1 polymer ?
#
loop_
_entity_poly.entity_id
_entity_poly.type
_entity_poly.pdbx_seq_one_letter_code
_entity_poly.pdbx_strand_id
1 'polypeptide(L)' 'EMLGLATSMVLRCDDCIKYHLEKCYELGVTTPEMFEIFSVANLVGGTIVIPHMRRAVEYWEILLESEGK' A
#
# COMPACT_ATOMS: atom_id res chain seq x y z
N GLU A 1 4.13 9.43 4.85
CA GLU A 1 3.36 8.19 4.59
C GLU A 1 3.94 7.28 3.52
N MET A 2 4.12 7.72 2.26
CA MET A 2 4.60 6.84 1.17
C MET A 2 5.90 6.06 1.48
N LEU A 3 6.90 6.68 2.11
CA LEU A 3 8.14 6.00 2.52
C LEU A 3 7.91 4.98 3.66
N GLY A 4 7.01 5.30 4.60
CA GLY A 4 6.60 4.39 5.67
C GLY A 4 5.88 3.16 5.13
N LEU A 5 5.02 3.36 4.13
CA LEU A 5 4.37 2.27 3.41
C LEU A 5 5.39 1.38 2.68
N ALA A 6 6.28 1.97 1.87
CA ALA A 6 7.28 1.22 1.11
C ALA A 6 8.17 0.36 2.02
N THR A 7 8.63 0.93 3.13
CA THR A 7 9.45 0.21 4.12
C THR A 7 8.65 -0.85 4.86
N SER A 8 7.40 -0.58 5.23
CA SER A 8 6.50 -1.55 5.88
C SER A 8 6.19 -2.75 4.99
N MET A 9 6.07 -2.55 3.68
CA MET A 9 5.90 -3.62 2.70
C MET A 9 7.12 -4.53 2.61
N VAL A 10 8.32 -3.95 2.57
CA VAL A 10 9.58 -4.72 2.58
C VAL A 10 9.76 -5.48 3.90
N LEU A 11 9.36 -4.88 5.02
CA LEU A 11 9.36 -5.52 6.34
C LEU A 11 8.21 -6.52 6.54
N ARG A 12 7.23 -6.56 5.63
CA ARG A 12 6.09 -7.48 5.65
C ARG A 12 5.20 -7.33 6.90
N CYS A 13 5.08 -6.11 7.43
CA CYS A 13 4.20 -5.80 8.56
C CYS A 13 2.81 -5.39 8.05
N ASP A 14 1.84 -6.31 8.02
CA ASP A 14 0.49 -6.03 7.47
C ASP A 14 -0.25 -4.90 8.20
N ASP A 15 -0.13 -4.82 9.53
CA ASP A 15 -0.78 -3.75 10.31
C ASP A 15 -0.14 -2.38 10.02
N CYS A 16 1.20 -2.34 9.89
CA CYS A 16 1.93 -1.14 9.50
C CYS A 16 1.57 -0.70 8.07
N ILE A 17 1.43 -1.67 7.15
CA ILE A 17 1.01 -1.43 5.77
C ILE A 17 -0.37 -0.77 5.76
N LYS A 18 -1.36 -1.35 6.45
CA LYS A 18 -2.72 -0.78 6.55
C LYS A 18 -2.71 0.64 7.09
N TYR A 19 -1.98 0.87 8.18
CA TYR A 19 -1.87 2.19 8.81
C TYR A 19 -1.34 3.24 7.83
N HIS A 20 -0.19 2.97 7.17
CA HIS A 20 0.37 3.92 6.21
C HIS A 20 -0.48 4.04 4.94
N LEU A 21 -1.20 2.98 4.56
CA LEU A 21 -2.11 2.99 3.42
C LEU A 21 -3.30 3.92 3.64
N GLU A 22 -3.95 3.84 4.80
CA GLU A 22 -5.01 4.79 5.22
C GLU A 22 -4.50 6.23 5.24
N LYS A 23 -3.31 6.47 5.78
CA LYS A 23 -2.75 7.82 5.80
C LYS A 23 -2.39 8.33 4.41
N CYS A 24 -1.93 7.48 3.49
CA CYS A 24 -1.78 7.85 2.08
C CYS A 24 -3.14 8.20 1.44
N TYR A 25 -4.20 7.45 1.75
CA TYR A 25 -5.55 7.73 1.29
C TYR A 25 -6.08 9.09 1.79
N GLU A 26 -5.95 9.35 3.10
CA GLU A 26 -6.35 10.63 3.72
C GLU A 26 -5.60 11.84 3.14
N LEU A 27 -4.34 11.64 2.74
CA LEU A 27 -3.51 12.67 2.10
C LEU A 27 -3.80 12.83 0.60
N GLY A 28 -4.75 12.07 0.03
CA GLY A 28 -5.16 12.18 -1.35
C GLY A 28 -4.16 11.60 -2.35
N VAL A 29 -3.33 10.64 -1.94
CA VAL A 29 -2.45 9.92 -2.86
C VAL A 29 -3.30 9.22 -3.91
N THR A 30 -2.96 9.39 -5.18
CA THR A 30 -3.73 8.83 -6.28
C THR A 30 -3.45 7.34 -6.46
N THR A 31 -4.40 6.60 -7.02
CA THR A 31 -4.20 5.17 -7.32
C THR A 31 -2.95 4.91 -8.17
N PRO A 32 -2.63 5.68 -9.24
CA PRO A 32 -1.38 5.52 -9.96
C PRO A 32 -0.12 5.67 -9.08
N GLU A 33 -0.05 6.69 -8.24
CA GLU A 33 1.07 6.89 -7.30
C GLU A 33 1.20 5.73 -6.30
N MET A 34 0.05 5.20 -5.84
CA MET A 34 0.03 4.03 -4.97
C MET A 34 0.60 2.78 -5.63
N PHE A 35 0.25 2.52 -6.90
CA PHE A 35 0.81 1.40 -7.65
C PHE A 35 2.29 1.57 -7.98
N GLU A 36 2.81 2.79 -8.12
CA GLU A 36 4.24 3.06 -8.22
C GLU A 36 4.97 2.66 -6.93
N ILE A 37 4.43 3.02 -5.76
CA ILE A 37 5.00 2.62 -4.47
C ILE A 37 5.02 1.09 -4.33
N PHE A 38 3.91 0.43 -4.68
CA PHE A 38 3.84 -1.03 -4.64
C PHE A 38 4.83 -1.69 -5.59
N SER A 39 5.04 -1.12 -6.77
CA SER A 39 6.01 -1.60 -7.76
C SER A 39 7.44 -1.50 -7.22
N VAL A 40 7.80 -0.38 -6.59
CA VAL A 40 9.11 -0.22 -5.94
C VAL A 40 9.27 -1.21 -4.77
N ALA A 41 8.26 -1.34 -3.92
CA ALA A 41 8.31 -2.25 -2.77
C ALA A 41 8.44 -3.72 -3.20
N ASN A 42 7.74 -4.13 -4.26
CA ASN A 42 7.81 -5.49 -4.81
C ASN A 42 9.15 -5.74 -5.53
N LEU A 43 9.71 -4.74 -6.22
CA LEU A 43 11.04 -4.84 -6.83
C LEU A 43 12.13 -5.02 -5.77
N VAL A 44 12.08 -4.24 -4.68
CA VAL A 44 13.09 -4.27 -3.61
C VAL A 44 12.92 -5.47 -2.68
N GLY A 45 11.69 -5.77 -2.28
CA GLY A 45 11.39 -6.87 -1.36
C GLY A 45 11.26 -8.24 -2.03
N GLY A 46 11.14 -8.28 -3.36
CA GLY A 46 10.99 -9.51 -4.14
C GLY A 46 9.62 -10.18 -3.97
N THR A 47 9.50 -11.39 -4.52
CA THR A 47 8.23 -12.13 -4.61
C THR A 47 7.58 -12.44 -3.26
N ILE A 48 8.33 -12.39 -2.17
CA ILE A 48 7.81 -12.59 -0.81
C ILE A 48 6.88 -11.46 -0.35
N VAL A 49 6.91 -10.29 -1.00
CA VAL A 49 6.01 -9.16 -0.72
C VAL A 49 4.64 -9.36 -1.37
N ILE A 50 4.51 -10.20 -2.41
CA ILE A 50 3.27 -10.38 -3.18
C ILE A 50 2.04 -10.67 -2.31
N PRO A 51 2.08 -11.56 -1.29
CA PRO A 51 0.91 -11.80 -0.44
C PRO A 51 0.48 -10.56 0.36
N HIS A 52 1.44 -9.75 0.80
CA HIS A 52 1.20 -8.52 1.55
C HIS A 52 0.66 -7.42 0.63
N MET A 53 1.24 -7.29 -0.57
CA MET A 53 0.76 -6.38 -1.61
C MET A 53 -0.67 -6.71 -2.02
N ARG A 54 -1.02 -7.99 -2.19
CA ARG A 54 -2.40 -8.38 -2.56
C ARG A 54 -3.41 -7.92 -1.51
N ARG A 55 -3.13 -8.16 -0.23
CA ARG A 55 -3.97 -7.68 0.88
C ARG A 55 -4.04 -6.14 0.94
N ALA A 56 -2.93 -5.46 0.64
CA ALA A 56 -2.89 -4.01 0.59
C ALA A 56 -3.76 -3.44 -0.55
N VAL A 57 -3.74 -4.07 -1.73
CA VAL A 57 -4.60 -3.70 -2.87
C VAL A 57 -6.07 -3.94 -2.55
N GLU A 58 -6.42 -5.12 -2.02
CA GLU A 58 -7.78 -5.43 -1.56
C GLU A 58 -8.28 -4.37 -0.56
N TYR A 59 -7.40 -3.92 0.35
CA TYR A 59 -7.74 -2.88 1.31
C TYR A 59 -7.87 -1.49 0.68
N TRP A 60 -7.01 -1.15 -0.28
CA TRP A 60 -7.07 0.10 -1.03
C TRP A 60 -8.39 0.24 -1.80
N GLU A 61 -8.86 -0.84 -2.42
CA GLU A 61 -10.15 -0.88 -3.13
C GLU A 61 -11.32 -0.61 -2.17
N ILE A 62 -11.31 -1.23 -0.98
CA ILE A 62 -12.32 -0.97 0.06
C ILE A 62 -12.34 0.51 0.46
N LEU A 63 -11.16 1.14 0.61
CA LEU A 63 -11.07 2.56 0.96
C LEU A 63 -11.67 3.45 -0.15
N LEU A 64 -11.39 3.15 -1.41
CA LEU A 64 -11.98 3.87 -2.55
C LEU A 64 -13.50 3.72 -2.61
N GLU A 65 -14.01 2.49 -2.49
CA GLU A 65 -15.44 2.21 -2.47
C GLU A 65 -16.14 2.91 -1.30
N SER A 66 -15.49 2.99 -0.13
CA SER A 66 -16.08 3.59 1.07
C SER A 66 -16.36 5.10 0.97
N GLU A 67 -15.61 5.85 0.14
CA GLU A 67 -15.90 7.26 -0.15
C GLU A 67 -16.50 7.50 -1.54
N GLY A 68 -16.86 6.44 -2.27
CA GLY A 68 -17.41 6.54 -3.62
C GLY A 68 -16.44 7.14 -4.65
N LYS A 69 -15.13 6.92 -4.46
CA LYS A 69 -14.05 7.31 -5.39
C LYS A 69 -13.68 6.21 -6.36
#